data_AF-A0A4Y7T2E4-F1
#
_entry.id   AF-A0A4Y7T2E4-F1
#
_cell.length_a   1.000
_cell.length_b   1.000
_cell.length_c   1.000
_cell.angle_alpha   90.00
_cell.angle_beta   90.00
_cell.angle_gamma   90.00
#
_symmetry.space_group_name_H-M   'P 1'
#
loop_
_entity.id
_entity.type
_entity.pdbx_description
1 polymer ?
#
loop_
_entity_poly.entity_id
_entity_poly.type
_entity_poly.pdbx_seq_one_letter_code
_entity_poly.pdbx_strand_id
1 'polypeptide(L)' 'LAEVKGSEGKKLDGRTRLLQIIVSESAYLIWLVRNEWKIEKEQDERRRHTANEIEARWKAAITKRLRLD' A
#
# COMPACT_ATOMS: atom_id res chain seq x y z
N LEU A 1 4.55 4.66 -14.68
CA LEU A 1 3.55 4.81 -13.60
C LEU A 1 2.43 5.69 -14.11
N ALA A 2 1.18 5.40 -13.75
CA ALA A 2 0.02 6.16 -14.24
C ALA A 2 0.09 7.64 -13.81
N GLU A 3 -0.35 8.53 -14.70
CA GLU A 3 -0.44 9.97 -14.43
C GLU A 3 -1.90 10.38 -14.23
N VAL A 4 -2.13 11.25 -13.25
CA VAL A 4 -3.46 11.82 -13.00
C VAL A 4 -3.55 13.13 -13.76
N LYS A 5 -4.49 13.22 -14.71
CA LYS A 5 -4.77 14.43 -15.49
C LYS A 5 -6.07 15.09 -15.01
N GLY A 6 -6.08 16.42 -14.99
CA GLY A 6 -7.28 17.21 -14.75
C GLY A 6 -8.20 17.26 -15.97
N SER A 7 -9.34 17.93 -15.83
CA SER A 7 -10.31 18.15 -16.93
C SER A 7 -9.72 18.87 -18.14
N GLU A 8 -8.73 19.74 -17.91
CA GLU A 8 -7.97 20.45 -18.96
C GLU A 8 -6.84 19.61 -19.58
N GLY A 9 -6.69 18.34 -19.20
CA GLY A 9 -5.61 17.47 -19.68
C GLY A 9 -4.23 17.73 -19.05
N LYS A 10 -4.09 18.79 -18.24
CA LYS A 10 -2.87 19.07 -17.47
C LYS A 10 -2.62 18.02 -16.41
N LYS A 11 -1.36 17.67 -16.20
CA LYS A 11 -0.92 16.76 -15.14
C LYS A 11 -1.15 17.40 -13.77
N LEU A 12 -1.66 16.60 -12.84
CA LEU A 12 -1.83 16.96 -11.44
C LEU A 12 -0.72 16.29 -10.65
N ASP A 13 0.39 16.99 -10.44
CA ASP A 13 1.62 16.40 -9.89
C ASP A 13 1.43 15.80 -8.49
N GLY A 14 0.78 16.54 -7.57
CA GLY A 14 0.49 16.04 -6.22
C GLY A 14 -0.40 14.79 -6.22
N ARG A 15 -1.42 14.73 -7.08
CA ARG A 15 -2.29 13.55 -7.20
C ARG A 15 -1.57 12.37 -7.85
N THR A 16 -0.73 12.65 -8.84
CA THR A 16 0.12 11.65 -9.48
C THR A 16 1.10 11.08 -8.45
N ARG A 17 1.70 11.93 -7.62
CA ARG A 17 2.62 11.49 -6.57
C ARG A 17 1.93 10.64 -5.50
N LEU A 18 0.77 11.08 -5.02
CA LEU A 18 -0.06 10.30 -4.09
C LEU A 18 -0.41 8.92 -4.68
N LEU A 19 -0.83 8.86 -5.95
CA LEU A 19 -1.13 7.60 -6.63
C LEU A 19 0.09 6.68 -6.67
N GLN A 20 1.27 7.22 -6.98
CA GLN A 20 2.51 6.44 -6.97
C GLN A 20 2.80 5.86 -5.59
N ILE A 21 2.69 6.66 -4.53
CA ILE A 21 2.86 6.22 -3.14
C ILE A 21 1.89 5.10 -2.80
N ILE A 22 0.60 5.29 -3.08
CA ILE A 22 -0.43 4.28 -2.78
C ILE A 22 -0.10 2.97 -3.50
N VAL A 23 0.23 3.01 -4.78
CA VAL A 23 0.52 1.82 -5.57
C VAL A 23 1.78 1.11 -5.07
N SER A 24 2.88 1.84 -4.85
CA SER A 24 4.14 1.25 -4.43
C SER A 24 4.07 0.64 -3.02
N GLU A 25 3.51 1.39 -2.06
CA GLU A 25 3.39 0.93 -0.67
C GLU A 25 2.41 -0.25 -0.57
N SER A 26 1.32 -0.23 -1.34
CA SER A 26 0.38 -1.36 -1.36
C SER A 26 1.02 -2.63 -1.94
N ALA A 27 1.76 -2.51 -3.05
CA ALA A 27 2.43 -3.65 -3.66
C ALA A 27 3.48 -4.27 -2.71
N TYR A 28 4.25 -3.42 -2.03
CA TYR A 28 5.22 -3.87 -1.03
C TYR A 28 4.54 -4.54 0.16
N LEU A 29 3.46 -3.96 0.70
CA LEU A 29 2.73 -4.55 1.80
C LEU A 29 2.09 -5.90 1.44
N ILE A 30 1.54 -6.04 0.23
CA ILE A 30 1.03 -7.32 -0.28
C ILE A 30 2.14 -8.37 -0.29
N TRP A 31 3.32 -8.00 -0.76
CA TRP A 31 4.48 -8.90 -0.74
C TRP A 31 4.88 -9.29 0.69
N LEU A 32 4.99 -8.32 1.62
CA LEU A 32 5.31 -8.60 3.02
C LEU A 32 4.31 -9.55 3.65
N VAL A 33 3.00 -9.23 3.57
CA VAL A 33 1.92 -10.04 4.15
C VAL A 33 1.90 -11.45 3.58
N ARG A 34 2.17 -11.60 2.28
CA ARG A 34 2.29 -12.92 1.65
C ARG A 34 3.47 -13.72 2.21
N ASN A 35 4.63 -13.08 2.43
CA ASN A 35 5.80 -13.75 2.98
C ASN A 35 5.58 -14.14 4.44
N GLU A 36 5.03 -13.25 5.27
CA GLU A 36 4.62 -13.56 6.65
C GLU A 36 3.66 -14.76 6.69
N TRP A 37 2.65 -14.77 5.80
CA TRP A 37 1.72 -15.88 5.69
C TRP A 37 2.39 -17.21 5.33
N LYS A 38 3.29 -17.19 4.34
CA LYS A 38 3.88 -18.42 3.79
C LYS A 38 5.04 -18.96 4.64
N ILE A 39 5.86 -18.08 5.20
CA ILE A 39 7.14 -18.44 5.84
C ILE A 39 6.99 -18.43 7.36
N GLU A 40 6.49 -17.34 7.94
CA GLU A 40 6.48 -17.19 9.42
C GLU A 40 5.26 -17.86 10.07
N LYS A 41 4.14 -17.86 9.35
CA LYS A 41 2.87 -18.45 9.80
C LYS A 41 2.61 -19.83 9.22
N GLU A 42 3.47 -20.29 8.30
CA GLU A 42 3.40 -21.62 7.68
C GLU A 42 2.02 -21.97 7.13
N GLN A 43 1.25 -20.95 6.72
CA GLN A 43 -0.12 -21.08 6.26
C GLN A 43 -1.11 -21.69 7.28
N ASP A 44 -0.82 -21.56 8.58
CA ASP A 44 -1.75 -21.93 9.65
C ASP A 44 -2.95 -20.96 9.69
N GLU A 45 -4.13 -21.46 9.32
CA GLU A 45 -5.39 -20.70 9.33
C GLU A 45 -5.70 -20.06 10.69
N ARG A 46 -5.27 -20.66 11.81
CA ARG A 46 -5.46 -20.07 13.15
C ARG A 46 -4.65 -18.81 13.37
N ARG A 47 -3.57 -18.62 12.60
CA ARG A 47 -2.67 -17.48 12.67
C ARG A 47 -2.89 -16.50 11.52
N ARG A 48 -3.89 -16.72 10.67
CA ARG A 48 -4.17 -15.89 9.50
C ARG A 48 -4.35 -14.42 9.87
N HIS A 49 -3.81 -13.52 9.06
CA HIS A 49 -4.00 -12.08 9.26
C HIS A 49 -5.46 -11.70 9.16
N THR A 50 -5.89 -10.80 10.04
CA THR A 50 -7.26 -10.26 9.99
C THR A 50 -7.32 -9.07 9.03
N ALA A 51 -8.50 -8.79 8.47
CA ALA A 51 -8.69 -7.61 7.62
C ALA A 51 -8.32 -6.31 8.36
N ASN A 52 -8.70 -6.20 9.63
CA ASN A 52 -8.40 -5.03 10.47
C ASN A 52 -6.89 -4.82 10.67
N GLU A 53 -6.13 -5.90 10.88
CA GLU A 53 -4.67 -5.85 11.01
C GLU A 53 -4.03 -5.35 9.70
N ILE A 54 -4.47 -5.89 8.56
CA ILE A 54 -3.97 -5.48 7.25
C ILE A 54 -4.31 -4.01 6.96
N GLU A 55 -5.54 -3.59 7.24
CA GLU A 55 -5.96 -2.19 7.07
C GLU A 55 -5.16 -1.24 7.95
N ALA A 56 -4.93 -1.58 9.22
CA ALA A 56 -4.13 -0.77 10.13
C ALA A 56 -2.68 -0.62 9.66
N ARG A 57 -2.05 -1.72 9.21
CA ARG A 57 -0.69 -1.72 8.65
C ARG A 57 -0.62 -0.86 7.37
N TRP A 58 -1.62 -0.98 6.49
CA TRP A 58 -1.70 -0.21 5.25
C TRP A 58 -1.82 1.30 5.51
N LYS A 59 -2.74 1.70 6.41
CA LYS A 59 -2.89 3.11 6.82
C LYS A 59 -1.60 3.66 7.42
N ALA A 60 -0.91 2.88 8.26
CA ALA A 60 0.35 3.28 8.87
C ALA A 60 1.46 3.46 7.82
N ALA A 61 1.61 2.53 6.89
CA ALA A 61 2.61 2.59 5.82
C ALA A 61 2.42 3.83 4.92
N ILE A 62 1.20 4.06 4.43
CA ILE A 62 0.87 5.22 3.60
C ILE A 62 1.07 6.52 4.37
N THR A 63 0.55 6.62 5.60
CA THR A 63 0.70 7.84 6.42
C THR A 63 2.17 8.15 6.67
N LYS A 64 2.99 7.14 6.97
CA LYS A 64 4.43 7.30 7.15
C LYS A 64 5.07 7.83 5.86
N ARG A 65 4.75 7.25 4.70
CA ARG A 65 5.33 7.69 3.43
C ARG A 65 4.90 9.10 3.04
N LEU A 66 3.63 9.45 3.26
CA LEU A 66 3.09 10.78 3.01
C LEU A 66 3.74 11.87 3.86
N ARG A 67 4.19 11.56 5.08
CA ARG A 67 4.91 12.53 5.93
C ARG A 67 6.36 12.77 5.50
N LEU A 68 6.93 11.86 4.71
CA LEU A 68 8.31 11.91 4.22
C LEU A 68 8.42 12.53 2.82
N ASP A 69 7.29 12.76 2.17
CA ASP A 69 7.18 13.39 0.86
C ASP A 69 6.88 14.89 1.02
#